data_AF-A0A9X4KEB8-F1
#
_entry.id   AF-A0A9X4KEB8-F1
#
_cell.length_a   1.000
_cell.length_b   1.000
_cell.length_c   1.000
_cell.angle_alpha   90.00
_cell.angle_beta   90.00
_cell.angle_gamma   90.00
#
_symmetry.space_group_name_H-M   'P 1'
#
loop_
_entity.id
_entity.type
_entity.pdbx_description
1 polymer ?
#
loop_
_entity_poly.entity_id
_entity_poly.type
_entity_poly.pdbx_seq_one_letter_code
_entity_poly.pdbx_strand_id
1 'polypeptide(L)'
;MLNSDLIAYLQPSPNRFDGLEWRDVTGRITDIDVDAHCLRLRAALPPGLYRCRLQTEDGGFDMNTAMIQMVRVPDGKLEPVGPWDFDHLNGVMAMPMARTYVNDKLVGGLWFDMPGPEDIEKSRLNADFGFEAGDAETELRLEFVERDRSRIDWQRIKFIEIREDDRSWRELTPVEKRHPRVYLNSDEAGRLRDKLSGSPALLSLIGRIKHEPGSVEFDLVCMAYLLAKDHDAGETVKKKIGELCSLATWSGKPDPLVMGGENDRGIAQKLYMIGLAWDWCSDLFDRGEQALMKEKVGKYIQKLYDFTVLQRAYMGCPTPDPHSLGTWNGTAIACMAFYDEVAEARKALPFFHGLFTDSLRLFPQDGKNAWATLFPLHLIRYLGAANTFGGQRPELGASSFFRSPWERVAGLLQRAEQPGASAGIAYAGASLSDGVFEPFPPDPGHPVHLSDLCGPGAKNGRRRRSWFI
;
A
#
# COMPACT_ATOMS: atom_id res chain seq x y z
N MET A 1 -5.15 34.42 3.14
CA MET A 1 -6.08 33.99 2.09
C MET A 1 -6.59 32.62 2.49
N LEU A 2 -7.85 32.52 2.94
CA LEU A 2 -8.50 31.23 3.19
C LEU A 2 -9.01 30.70 1.84
N ASN A 3 -8.65 29.47 1.47
CA ASN A 3 -9.15 28.72 0.29
C ASN A 3 -8.51 28.98 -1.09
N SER A 4 -7.21 29.29 -1.19
CA SER A 4 -6.57 29.39 -2.52
C SER A 4 -6.50 28.07 -3.29
N ASP A 5 -6.58 26.93 -2.59
CA ASP A 5 -6.54 25.57 -3.12
C ASP A 5 -7.93 24.97 -3.38
N LEU A 6 -9.02 25.68 -3.07
CA LEU A 6 -10.39 25.22 -3.30
C LEU A 6 -10.77 25.37 -4.77
N ILE A 7 -11.13 24.25 -5.40
CA ILE A 7 -11.59 24.21 -6.79
C ILE A 7 -13.11 24.21 -6.85
N ALA A 8 -13.75 23.26 -6.18
CA ALA A 8 -15.20 23.11 -6.20
C ALA A 8 -15.76 22.80 -4.81
N TYR A 9 -16.97 23.30 -4.54
CA TYR A 9 -17.72 22.94 -3.35
C TYR A 9 -19.16 22.61 -3.77
N LEU A 10 -19.43 21.32 -3.83
CA LEU A 10 -20.67 20.73 -4.26
C LEU A 10 -21.55 20.44 -3.04
N GLN A 11 -22.83 20.76 -3.15
CA GLN A 11 -23.82 20.39 -2.15
C GLN A 11 -25.17 20.15 -2.83
N PRO A 12 -26.06 19.32 -2.23
CA PRO A 12 -27.44 19.23 -2.66
C PRO A 12 -28.10 20.62 -2.69
N SER A 13 -28.94 20.83 -3.69
CA SER A 13 -29.78 22.02 -3.79
C SER A 13 -30.77 22.02 -2.62
N PRO A 14 -31.00 23.17 -1.96
CA PRO A 14 -32.05 23.27 -0.95
C PRO A 14 -33.48 23.15 -1.55
N ASN A 15 -33.58 22.94 -2.86
CA ASN A 15 -34.82 22.75 -3.57
C ASN A 15 -35.54 21.48 -3.09
N ARG A 16 -36.77 21.64 -2.60
CA ARG A 16 -37.60 20.54 -2.08
C ARG A 16 -38.30 19.73 -3.18
N PHE A 17 -38.23 20.18 -4.43
CA PHE A 17 -38.92 19.54 -5.55
C PHE A 17 -38.09 18.48 -6.25
N ASP A 18 -36.76 18.55 -6.14
CA ASP A 18 -35.83 17.58 -6.69
C ASP A 18 -34.68 17.32 -5.71
N GLY A 19 -34.74 16.20 -5.00
CA GLY A 19 -33.71 15.78 -4.04
C GLY A 19 -32.40 15.33 -4.69
N LEU A 20 -32.35 15.27 -6.04
CA LEU A 20 -31.15 14.92 -6.81
C LEU A 20 -30.54 16.15 -7.49
N GLU A 21 -31.08 17.35 -7.30
CA GLU A 21 -30.45 18.56 -7.81
C GLU A 21 -29.22 18.90 -6.96
N TRP A 22 -28.08 19.07 -7.61
CA TRP A 22 -26.81 19.47 -6.99
C TRP A 22 -26.34 20.80 -7.54
N ARG A 23 -25.61 21.56 -6.72
CA ARG A 23 -25.00 22.83 -7.15
C ARG A 23 -23.53 22.90 -6.75
N ASP A 24 -22.74 23.49 -7.63
CA ASP A 24 -21.39 23.96 -7.31
C ASP A 24 -21.44 25.41 -6.85
N VAL A 25 -21.01 25.67 -5.62
CA VAL A 25 -20.99 27.02 -5.05
C VAL A 25 -19.84 27.86 -5.62
N THR A 26 -18.82 27.23 -6.21
CA THR A 26 -17.68 27.95 -6.80
C THR A 26 -17.85 28.23 -8.30
N GLY A 27 -18.74 27.50 -8.98
CA GLY A 27 -19.05 27.65 -10.41
C GLY A 27 -17.95 27.12 -11.34
N ARG A 28 -17.13 26.15 -10.89
CA ARG A 28 -16.06 25.52 -11.67
C ARG A 28 -16.48 24.22 -12.34
N ILE A 29 -17.48 23.53 -11.81
CA ILE A 29 -18.03 22.31 -12.41
C ILE A 29 -18.96 22.70 -13.56
N THR A 30 -18.70 22.16 -14.75
CA THR A 30 -19.40 22.51 -16.00
C THR A 30 -20.72 21.77 -16.15
N ASP A 31 -20.78 20.54 -15.63
CA ASP A 31 -21.96 19.68 -15.70
C ASP A 31 -22.02 18.75 -14.49
N ILE A 32 -23.23 18.56 -13.95
CA ILE A 32 -23.51 17.67 -12.81
C ILE A 32 -24.74 16.84 -13.17
N ASP A 33 -24.55 15.52 -13.27
CA ASP A 33 -25.61 14.55 -13.52
C ASP A 33 -25.67 13.56 -12.35
N VAL A 34 -26.84 13.44 -11.73
CA VAL A 34 -27.02 12.67 -10.49
C VAL A 34 -28.30 11.86 -10.56
N ASP A 35 -28.15 10.56 -10.25
CA ASP A 35 -29.26 9.71 -9.88
C ASP A 35 -29.07 9.19 -8.43
N ALA A 36 -29.93 8.29 -7.98
CA ALA A 36 -29.84 7.75 -6.62
C ALA A 36 -28.50 7.07 -6.31
N HIS A 37 -27.80 6.52 -7.31
CA HIS A 37 -26.64 5.66 -7.15
C HIS A 37 -25.40 6.11 -7.93
N CYS A 38 -25.55 6.98 -8.91
CA CYS A 38 -24.47 7.53 -9.74
C CYS A 38 -24.41 9.05 -9.62
N LEU A 39 -23.20 9.55 -9.39
CA LEU A 39 -22.84 10.96 -9.51
C LEU A 39 -21.80 11.10 -10.61
N ARG A 40 -22.07 11.95 -11.59
CA ARG A 40 -21.15 12.31 -12.67
C ARG A 40 -20.90 13.81 -12.65
N LEU A 41 -19.62 14.17 -12.63
CA LEU A 41 -19.13 15.53 -12.60
C LEU A 41 -18.23 15.75 -13.81
N ARG A 42 -18.46 16.84 -14.55
CA ARG A 42 -17.52 17.30 -15.59
C ARG A 42 -16.93 18.63 -15.20
N ALA A 43 -15.62 18.75 -15.40
CA ALA A 43 -14.90 19.96 -15.07
C ALA A 43 -13.72 20.19 -16.01
N ALA A 44 -13.52 21.45 -16.37
CA ALA A 44 -12.31 21.91 -17.04
C ALA A 44 -11.21 22.18 -15.98
N LEU A 45 -10.45 21.13 -15.67
CA LEU A 45 -9.38 21.16 -14.67
C LEU A 45 -8.01 21.21 -15.37
N PRO A 46 -7.05 22.01 -14.87
CA PRO A 46 -5.66 21.85 -15.27
C PRO A 46 -5.15 20.42 -15.01
N PRO A 47 -4.19 19.91 -15.80
CA PRO A 47 -3.56 18.63 -15.51
C PRO A 47 -2.96 18.62 -14.10
N GLY A 48 -3.22 17.58 -13.33
CA GLY A 48 -2.74 17.50 -11.95
C GLY A 48 -3.50 16.54 -11.06
N LEU A 49 -3.05 16.43 -9.82
CA LEU A 49 -3.74 15.68 -8.78
C LEU A 49 -4.73 16.56 -8.03
N TYR A 50 -5.90 16.01 -7.78
CA TYR A 50 -6.97 16.62 -7.00
C TYR A 50 -7.32 15.71 -5.84
N ARG A 51 -7.62 16.33 -4.70
CA ARG A 51 -8.19 15.66 -3.54
C ARG A 51 -9.63 16.05 -3.36
N CYS A 52 -10.41 15.11 -2.86
CA CYS A 52 -11.82 15.23 -2.64
C CYS A 52 -12.15 14.86 -1.21
N ARG A 53 -12.99 15.64 -0.58
CA ARG A 53 -13.62 15.28 0.69
C ARG A 53 -15.12 15.13 0.48
N LEU A 54 -15.67 14.02 0.93
CA LEU A 54 -17.10 13.75 0.93
C LEU A 54 -17.57 13.52 2.37
N GLN A 55 -18.75 14.02 2.70
CA GLN A 55 -19.39 13.81 4.00
C GLN A 55 -20.89 13.56 3.83
N THR A 56 -21.45 12.61 4.58
CA THR A 56 -22.90 12.42 4.67
C THR A 56 -23.55 13.43 5.61
N GLU A 57 -24.87 13.58 5.52
CA GLU A 57 -25.64 14.28 6.55
C GLU A 57 -25.55 13.55 7.91
N ASP A 58 -25.81 14.28 8.99
CA ASP A 58 -25.99 13.67 10.31
C ASP A 58 -27.26 12.79 10.25
N GLY A 59 -27.16 11.53 10.68
CA GLY A 59 -28.23 10.53 10.49
C GLY A 59 -28.28 9.91 9.09
N GLY A 60 -27.36 10.29 8.19
CA GLY A 60 -27.35 9.83 6.79
C GLY A 60 -27.02 8.35 6.61
N PHE A 61 -26.42 7.69 7.61
CA PHE A 61 -26.00 6.29 7.54
C PHE A 61 -26.41 5.46 8.75
N ASP A 62 -27.00 4.27 8.53
CA ASP A 62 -27.29 3.33 9.60
C ASP A 62 -26.04 2.52 10.01
N MET A 63 -25.46 2.91 11.15
CA MET A 63 -24.27 2.28 11.74
C MET A 63 -24.47 0.80 12.07
N ASN A 64 -25.70 0.32 12.24
CA ASN A 64 -25.94 -1.11 12.48
C ASN A 64 -25.54 -1.98 11.28
N THR A 65 -25.57 -1.40 10.07
CA THR A 65 -25.15 -2.10 8.85
C THR A 65 -23.62 -2.29 8.75
N ALA A 66 -22.87 -1.63 9.63
CA ALA A 66 -21.41 -1.71 9.74
C ALA A 66 -20.94 -2.68 10.83
N MET A 67 -21.86 -3.24 11.61
CA MET A 67 -21.57 -4.15 12.71
C MET A 67 -21.43 -5.58 12.18
N ILE A 68 -20.36 -6.26 12.57
CA ILE A 68 -20.09 -7.66 12.18
C ILE A 68 -20.37 -8.55 13.39
N GLN A 69 -21.05 -9.67 13.16
CA GLN A 69 -21.24 -10.69 14.18
C GLN A 69 -19.91 -11.39 14.47
N MET A 70 -19.39 -11.23 15.69
CA MET A 70 -18.16 -11.88 16.14
C MET A 70 -18.44 -12.82 17.31
N VAL A 71 -17.71 -13.93 17.36
CA VAL A 71 -17.79 -14.88 18.48
C VAL A 71 -17.08 -14.29 19.69
N ARG A 72 -17.81 -14.06 20.77
CA ARG A 72 -17.24 -13.66 22.06
C ARG A 72 -16.59 -14.86 22.75
N VAL A 73 -15.37 -14.64 23.25
CA VAL A 73 -14.67 -15.61 24.10
C VAL A 73 -14.89 -15.26 25.58
N PRO A 74 -15.20 -16.24 26.46
CA PRO A 74 -15.20 -17.68 26.21
C PRO A 74 -16.59 -18.31 25.92
N ASP A 75 -17.70 -17.56 26.02
CA ASP A 75 -19.05 -18.15 26.00
C ASP A 75 -19.58 -18.53 24.61
N GLY A 76 -18.86 -18.17 23.55
CA GLY A 76 -19.15 -18.58 22.17
C GLY A 76 -20.34 -17.86 21.55
N LYS A 77 -20.93 -16.85 22.21
CA LYS A 77 -22.07 -16.11 21.68
C LYS A 77 -21.65 -15.17 20.57
N LEU A 78 -22.50 -15.00 19.57
CA LEU A 78 -22.33 -13.96 18.55
C LEU A 78 -22.77 -12.62 19.12
N GLU A 79 -21.90 -11.63 19.06
CA GLU A 79 -22.21 -10.25 19.38
C GLU A 79 -21.85 -9.34 18.20
N PRO A 80 -22.69 -8.35 17.87
CA PRO A 80 -22.33 -7.34 16.90
C PRO A 80 -21.18 -6.49 17.47
N VAL A 81 -20.04 -6.53 16.80
CA VAL A 81 -18.88 -5.68 17.09
C VAL A 81 -18.68 -4.77 15.89
N GLY A 82 -18.28 -3.52 16.13
CA GLY A 82 -18.01 -2.57 15.07
C GLY A 82 -18.22 -1.12 15.50
N PRO A 83 -18.29 -0.19 14.53
CA PRO A 83 -18.21 -0.44 13.09
C PRO A 83 -16.84 -0.97 12.64
N TRP A 84 -16.84 -1.88 11.66
CA TRP A 84 -15.62 -2.36 11.00
C TRP A 84 -15.54 -1.82 9.57
N ASP A 85 -14.34 -1.70 9.04
CA ASP A 85 -14.08 -1.35 7.64
C ASP A 85 -14.21 -2.57 6.71
N PHE A 86 -13.77 -3.74 7.17
CA PHE A 86 -13.72 -4.97 6.39
C PHE A 86 -14.51 -6.13 7.04
N ASP A 87 -15.43 -6.71 6.28
CA ASP A 87 -16.12 -7.95 6.61
C ASP A 87 -15.25 -9.15 6.17
N HIS A 88 -14.46 -9.65 7.12
CA HIS A 88 -13.58 -10.79 6.90
C HIS A 88 -14.31 -12.11 6.68
N LEU A 89 -15.57 -12.24 7.10
CA LEU A 89 -16.36 -13.46 6.91
C LEU A 89 -16.84 -13.56 5.46
N ASN A 90 -17.33 -12.45 4.92
CA ASN A 90 -17.84 -12.38 3.55
C ASN A 90 -16.79 -11.95 2.52
N GLY A 91 -15.62 -11.51 2.99
CA GLY A 91 -14.52 -11.11 2.12
C GLY A 91 -14.78 -9.80 1.38
N VAL A 92 -15.45 -8.84 2.02
CA VAL A 92 -15.87 -7.58 1.39
C VAL A 92 -15.71 -6.37 2.30
N MET A 93 -15.72 -5.15 1.76
CA MET A 93 -15.78 -3.95 2.61
C MET A 93 -17.12 -3.89 3.34
N ALA A 94 -17.07 -3.69 4.66
CA ALA A 94 -18.22 -3.47 5.51
C ALA A 94 -18.74 -2.02 5.35
N MET A 95 -17.85 -1.05 5.15
CA MET A 95 -18.25 0.31 4.75
C MET A 95 -18.80 0.31 3.31
N PRO A 96 -19.76 1.20 2.99
CA PRO A 96 -20.21 1.39 1.61
C PRO A 96 -19.05 1.75 0.67
N MET A 97 -19.23 1.48 -0.62
CA MET A 97 -18.24 1.82 -1.63
C MET A 97 -18.86 2.41 -2.89
N ALA A 98 -18.10 3.27 -3.56
CA ALA A 98 -18.41 3.73 -4.91
C ALA A 98 -17.31 3.33 -5.89
N ARG A 99 -17.65 2.71 -7.02
CA ARG A 99 -16.75 2.57 -8.15
C ARG A 99 -16.41 3.96 -8.66
N THR A 100 -15.12 4.25 -8.77
CA THR A 100 -14.64 5.55 -9.20
C THR A 100 -14.06 5.43 -10.60
N TYR A 101 -14.59 6.21 -11.52
CA TYR A 101 -14.11 6.32 -12.88
C TYR A 101 -13.60 7.73 -13.14
N VAL A 102 -12.48 7.82 -13.84
CA VAL A 102 -11.93 9.08 -14.35
C VAL A 102 -11.83 8.94 -15.86
N ASN A 103 -12.57 9.75 -16.61
CA ASN A 103 -12.67 9.67 -18.07
C ASN A 103 -12.98 8.23 -18.55
N ASP A 104 -14.05 7.64 -18.00
CA ASP A 104 -14.50 6.25 -18.21
C ASP A 104 -13.55 5.12 -17.78
N LYS A 105 -12.34 5.43 -17.32
CA LYS A 105 -11.41 4.43 -16.76
C LYS A 105 -11.74 4.17 -15.29
N LEU A 106 -12.03 2.92 -14.93
CA LEU A 106 -12.13 2.49 -13.53
C LEU A 106 -10.75 2.62 -12.86
N VAL A 107 -10.65 3.51 -11.86
CA VAL A 107 -9.42 3.70 -11.08
C VAL A 107 -9.44 2.91 -9.76
N GLY A 108 -10.61 2.51 -9.27
CA GLY A 108 -10.76 1.67 -8.09
C GLY A 108 -12.11 1.84 -7.41
N GLY A 109 -12.25 1.24 -6.22
CA GLY A 109 -13.36 1.55 -5.30
C GLY A 109 -12.94 2.67 -4.36
N LEU A 110 -13.76 3.71 -4.25
CA LEU A 110 -13.74 4.70 -3.17
C LEU A 110 -14.36 4.06 -1.93
N TRP A 111 -13.66 4.16 -0.80
CA TRP A 111 -14.12 3.64 0.48
C TRP A 111 -14.45 4.80 1.41
N PHE A 112 -15.50 4.65 2.19
CA PHE A 112 -15.72 5.55 3.32
C PHE A 112 -14.77 5.19 4.45
N ASP A 113 -14.30 6.21 5.15
CA ASP A 113 -13.42 6.10 6.30
C ASP A 113 -14.13 5.35 7.43
N MET A 114 -13.33 4.67 8.26
CA MET A 114 -13.84 4.15 9.53
C MET A 114 -14.32 5.33 10.39
N PRO A 115 -15.60 5.38 10.78
CA PRO A 115 -16.13 6.53 11.50
C PRO A 115 -15.53 6.60 12.90
N GLY A 116 -15.07 7.80 13.30
CA GLY A 116 -14.64 8.06 14.67
C GLY A 116 -15.82 8.13 15.63
N PRO A 117 -15.59 8.22 16.96
CA PRO A 117 -16.66 8.25 17.96
C PRO A 117 -17.74 9.31 17.71
N GLU A 118 -17.35 10.51 17.29
CA GLU A 118 -18.31 11.60 16.98
C GLU A 118 -19.12 11.30 15.71
N ASP A 119 -18.51 10.67 14.70
CA ASP A 119 -19.19 10.28 13.48
C ASP A 119 -20.17 9.13 13.73
N ILE A 120 -19.81 8.19 14.62
CA ILE A 120 -20.70 7.12 15.11
C ILE A 120 -21.91 7.72 15.81
N GLU A 121 -21.70 8.62 16.77
CA GLU A 121 -22.80 9.29 17.51
C GLU A 121 -23.73 10.04 16.55
N LYS A 122 -23.17 10.68 15.52
CA LYS A 122 -23.94 11.42 14.50
C LYS A 122 -24.41 10.56 13.34
N SER A 123 -24.12 9.25 13.32
CA SER A 123 -24.48 8.36 12.22
C SER A 123 -24.05 8.90 10.85
N ARG A 124 -22.78 9.32 10.77
CA ARG A 124 -22.18 10.02 9.64
C ARG A 124 -20.98 9.26 9.07
N LEU A 125 -20.81 9.32 7.76
CA LEU A 125 -19.62 8.83 7.09
C LEU A 125 -18.85 9.97 6.42
N ASN A 126 -17.54 9.78 6.32
CA ASN A 126 -16.62 10.66 5.58
C ASN A 126 -15.83 9.82 4.58
N ALA A 127 -15.31 10.45 3.54
CA ALA A 127 -14.27 9.88 2.69
C ALA A 127 -13.31 10.99 2.26
N ASP A 128 -12.01 10.71 2.30
CA ASP A 128 -10.96 11.53 1.67
C ASP A 128 -10.28 10.72 0.56
N PHE A 129 -10.45 11.18 -0.67
CA PHE A 129 -10.03 10.47 -1.88
C PHE A 129 -9.38 11.38 -2.90
N GLY A 130 -8.75 10.82 -3.92
CA GLY A 130 -8.11 11.60 -4.97
C GLY A 130 -8.40 11.12 -6.38
N PHE A 131 -8.07 11.95 -7.35
CA PHE A 131 -8.04 11.58 -8.76
C PHE A 131 -7.00 12.44 -9.50
N GLU A 132 -6.61 12.00 -10.69
CA GLU A 132 -5.71 12.74 -11.57
C GLU A 132 -6.47 13.24 -12.79
N ALA A 133 -6.41 14.55 -13.05
CA ALA A 133 -6.90 15.15 -14.29
C ALA A 133 -5.80 15.16 -15.35
N GLY A 134 -6.17 14.90 -16.60
CA GLY A 134 -5.29 15.01 -17.76
C GLY A 134 -5.42 16.36 -18.49
N ASP A 135 -4.98 16.40 -19.74
CA ASP A 135 -5.01 17.61 -20.60
C ASP A 135 -6.40 17.95 -21.18
N ALA A 136 -7.37 17.04 -21.03
CA ALA A 136 -8.73 17.20 -21.53
C ALA A 136 -9.70 17.58 -20.41
N GLU A 137 -10.95 17.89 -20.78
CA GLU A 137 -12.06 17.92 -19.82
C GLU A 137 -12.07 16.63 -19.01
N THR A 138 -12.19 16.76 -17.69
CA THR A 138 -12.17 15.64 -16.77
C THR A 138 -13.58 15.29 -16.36
N GLU A 139 -13.98 14.05 -16.62
CA GLU A 139 -15.20 13.43 -16.09
C GLU A 139 -14.84 12.56 -14.88
N LEU A 140 -15.40 12.88 -13.72
CA LEU A 140 -15.37 12.04 -12.52
C LEU A 140 -16.74 11.39 -12.35
N ARG A 141 -16.79 10.06 -12.39
CA ARG A 141 -18.02 9.28 -12.13
C ARG A 141 -17.86 8.41 -10.90
N LEU A 142 -18.76 8.56 -9.95
CA LEU A 142 -18.84 7.81 -8.71
C LEU A 142 -20.14 7.00 -8.70
N GLU A 143 -20.04 5.68 -8.62
CA GLU A 143 -21.20 4.79 -8.70
C GLU A 143 -21.23 3.83 -7.51
N PHE A 144 -22.25 3.92 -6.65
CA PHE A 144 -22.41 2.99 -5.53
C PHE A 144 -22.57 1.55 -6.03
N VAL A 145 -21.78 0.64 -5.44
CA VAL A 145 -21.83 -0.79 -5.76
C VAL A 145 -23.19 -1.37 -5.39
N GLU A 146 -23.67 -2.36 -6.14
CA GLU A 146 -25.05 -2.85 -6.09
C GLU A 146 -25.48 -3.27 -4.68
N ARG A 147 -24.58 -3.91 -3.93
CA ARG A 147 -24.81 -4.35 -2.55
C ARG A 147 -25.09 -3.18 -1.59
N ASP A 148 -24.49 -2.02 -1.82
CA ASP A 148 -24.55 -0.89 -0.91
C ASP A 148 -25.64 0.13 -1.26
N ARG A 149 -26.33 -0.03 -2.40
CA ARG A 149 -27.40 0.86 -2.89
C ARG A 149 -28.62 0.97 -1.95
N SER A 150 -28.82 0.02 -1.04
CA SER A 150 -29.85 0.09 0.00
C SER A 150 -29.40 0.79 1.28
N ARG A 151 -28.09 0.98 1.44
CA ARG A 151 -27.43 1.51 2.65
C ARG A 151 -27.05 2.98 2.49
N ILE A 152 -26.78 3.39 1.27
CA ILE A 152 -26.37 4.75 0.91
C ILE A 152 -26.86 5.12 -0.49
N ASP A 153 -27.12 6.41 -0.67
CA ASP A 153 -27.52 7.06 -1.92
C ASP A 153 -26.95 8.48 -1.94
N TRP A 154 -27.00 9.16 -3.09
CA TRP A 154 -26.45 10.50 -3.23
C TRP A 154 -27.26 11.58 -2.49
N GLN A 155 -28.52 11.31 -2.11
CA GLN A 155 -29.35 12.27 -1.36
C GLN A 155 -28.90 12.41 0.09
N ARG A 156 -28.23 11.39 0.64
CA ARG A 156 -27.65 11.40 1.99
C ARG A 156 -26.31 12.13 2.08
N ILE A 157 -25.73 12.56 0.95
CA ILE A 157 -24.44 13.25 0.94
C ILE A 157 -24.66 14.73 1.20
N LYS A 158 -24.01 15.26 2.23
CA LYS A 158 -24.11 16.67 2.63
C LYS A 158 -23.31 17.59 1.72
N PHE A 159 -22.08 17.18 1.38
CA PHE A 159 -21.23 17.94 0.48
C PHE A 159 -20.13 17.08 -0.13
N ILE A 160 -19.59 17.55 -1.25
CA ILE A 160 -18.32 17.11 -1.83
C ILE A 160 -17.46 18.35 -2.07
N GLU A 161 -16.22 18.28 -1.65
CA GLU A 161 -15.24 19.35 -1.79
C GLU A 161 -14.09 18.87 -2.65
N ILE A 162 -13.72 19.63 -3.68
CA ILE A 162 -12.59 19.32 -4.57
C ILE A 162 -11.53 20.40 -4.39
N ARG A 163 -10.29 19.98 -4.13
CA ARG A 163 -9.13 20.84 -3.91
C ARG A 163 -7.95 20.36 -4.74
N GLU A 164 -6.99 21.26 -4.96
CA GLU A 164 -5.65 20.83 -5.38
C GLU A 164 -5.08 19.86 -4.34
N ASP A 165 -4.46 18.78 -4.81
CA ASP A 165 -3.80 17.82 -3.94
C ASP A 165 -2.51 18.40 -3.37
N ASP A 166 -2.25 18.14 -2.09
CA ASP A 166 -1.08 18.65 -1.36
C ASP A 166 0.10 17.67 -1.33
N ARG A 167 -0.04 16.49 -1.95
CA ARG A 167 1.03 15.49 -2.05
C ARG A 167 2.11 15.97 -2.99
N SER A 168 3.34 15.99 -2.50
CA SER A 168 4.49 16.47 -3.26
C SER A 168 4.94 15.45 -4.29
N TRP A 169 5.11 15.88 -5.54
CA TRP A 169 5.85 15.11 -6.53
C TRP A 169 7.33 15.44 -6.40
N ARG A 170 8.16 14.43 -6.14
CA ARG A 170 9.61 14.60 -5.99
C ARG A 170 10.30 13.78 -7.06
N GLU A 171 10.91 14.47 -8.02
CA GLU A 171 11.62 13.79 -9.10
C GLU A 171 12.72 12.88 -8.55
N LEU A 172 12.80 11.66 -9.06
CA LEU A 172 13.88 10.72 -8.80
C LEU A 172 14.25 10.06 -10.12
N THR A 173 15.45 10.35 -10.61
CA THR A 173 15.97 9.87 -11.90
C THR A 173 17.21 9.01 -11.69
N PRO A 174 17.48 8.03 -12.57
CA PRO A 174 18.67 7.20 -12.44
C PRO A 174 19.95 8.02 -12.65
N VAL A 175 20.98 7.79 -11.83
CA VAL A 175 22.34 8.30 -12.07
C VAL A 175 23.01 7.60 -13.25
N GLU A 176 22.63 6.35 -13.51
CA GLU A 176 23.17 5.51 -14.57
C GLU A 176 22.05 4.73 -15.26
N LYS A 177 22.19 4.54 -16.57
CA LYS A 177 21.26 3.71 -17.38
C LYS A 177 21.56 2.21 -17.29
N ARG A 178 22.68 1.82 -16.67
CA ARG A 178 23.10 0.42 -16.61
C ARG A 178 22.46 -0.28 -15.40
N HIS A 179 22.24 -1.58 -15.57
CA HIS A 179 21.81 -2.48 -14.52
C HIS A 179 23.01 -3.28 -13.97
N PRO A 180 23.04 -3.61 -12.66
CA PRO A 180 22.05 -3.26 -11.65
C PRO A 180 22.14 -1.78 -11.24
N ARG A 181 21.01 -1.23 -10.76
CA ARG A 181 20.90 0.14 -10.22
C ARG A 181 20.03 0.21 -8.95
N VAL A 182 19.44 -0.90 -8.53
CA VAL A 182 18.65 -1.01 -7.30
C VAL A 182 19.52 -1.69 -6.23
N TYR A 183 19.75 -0.99 -5.12
CA TYR A 183 20.65 -1.33 -4.00
C TYR A 183 22.14 -1.40 -4.32
N LEU A 184 22.52 -1.85 -5.51
CA LEU A 184 23.89 -1.91 -6.01
C LEU A 184 23.93 -1.26 -7.40
N ASN A 185 24.96 -0.46 -7.68
CA ASN A 185 25.31 -0.13 -9.05
C ASN A 185 26.22 -1.20 -9.68
N SER A 186 26.50 -1.08 -10.98
CA SER A 186 27.32 -2.05 -11.72
C SER A 186 28.72 -2.26 -11.12
N ASP A 187 29.37 -1.18 -10.69
CA ASP A 187 30.72 -1.21 -10.11
C ASP A 187 30.73 -1.82 -8.70
N GLU A 188 29.71 -1.53 -7.90
CA GLU A 188 29.49 -2.15 -6.59
C GLU A 188 29.21 -3.65 -6.71
N ALA A 189 28.38 -4.05 -7.68
CA ALA A 189 28.11 -5.45 -7.96
C ALA A 189 29.37 -6.20 -8.41
N GLY A 190 30.20 -5.59 -9.26
CA GLY A 190 31.51 -6.13 -9.66
C GLY A 190 32.44 -6.35 -8.47
N ARG A 191 32.62 -5.32 -7.63
CA ARG A 191 33.46 -5.42 -6.41
C ARG A 191 32.91 -6.47 -5.42
N LEU A 192 31.60 -6.55 -5.28
CA LEU A 192 30.96 -7.53 -4.40
C LEU A 192 31.15 -8.96 -4.92
N ARG A 193 31.06 -9.16 -6.25
CA ARG A 193 31.36 -10.44 -6.90
C ARG A 193 32.80 -10.85 -6.62
N ASP A 194 33.77 -9.96 -6.85
CA ASP A 194 35.19 -10.26 -6.63
C ASP A 194 35.46 -10.62 -5.16
N LYS A 195 34.83 -9.90 -4.23
CA LYS A 195 34.97 -10.15 -2.79
C LYS A 195 34.36 -11.47 -2.33
N LEU A 196 33.19 -11.84 -2.88
CA LEU A 196 32.43 -13.02 -2.43
C LEU A 196 32.67 -14.27 -3.28
N SER A 197 33.42 -14.14 -4.38
CA SER A 197 33.78 -15.27 -5.25
C SER A 197 34.47 -16.37 -4.45
N GLY A 198 33.89 -17.58 -4.48
CA GLY A 198 34.40 -18.72 -3.71
C GLY A 198 34.25 -18.61 -2.19
N SER A 199 33.57 -17.57 -1.67
CA SER A 199 33.36 -17.44 -0.22
C SER A 199 32.42 -18.53 0.31
N PRO A 200 32.67 -19.07 1.53
CA PRO A 200 31.79 -20.06 2.13
C PRO A 200 30.34 -19.60 2.26
N ALA A 201 30.11 -18.32 2.53
CA ALA A 201 28.76 -17.75 2.65
C ALA A 201 27.98 -17.85 1.33
N LEU A 202 28.59 -17.45 0.20
CA LEU A 202 27.95 -17.54 -1.11
C LEU A 202 27.74 -18.99 -1.53
N LEU A 203 28.73 -19.86 -1.30
CA LEU A 203 28.61 -21.30 -1.58
C LEU A 203 27.52 -21.98 -0.75
N SER A 204 27.39 -21.61 0.53
CA SER A 204 26.33 -22.10 1.42
C SER A 204 24.95 -21.67 0.94
N LEU A 205 24.80 -20.38 0.55
CA LEU A 205 23.56 -19.87 -0.03
C LEU A 205 23.17 -20.64 -1.29
N ILE A 206 24.11 -20.81 -2.22
CA ILE A 206 23.91 -21.58 -3.45
C ILE A 206 23.55 -23.04 -3.15
N GLY A 207 24.23 -23.67 -2.17
CA GLY A 207 23.91 -25.02 -1.72
C GLY A 207 22.48 -25.15 -1.19
N ARG A 208 22.00 -24.18 -0.40
CA ARG A 208 20.62 -24.14 0.09
C ARG A 208 19.60 -24.00 -1.03
N ILE A 209 19.88 -23.15 -2.04
CA ILE A 209 19.00 -23.01 -3.21
C ILE A 209 18.83 -24.35 -3.94
N LYS A 210 19.92 -25.13 -4.05
CA LYS A 210 19.93 -26.43 -4.75
C LYS A 210 19.24 -27.55 -3.96
N HIS A 211 19.53 -27.65 -2.67
CA HIS A 211 19.12 -28.78 -1.85
C HIS A 211 17.80 -28.56 -1.10
N GLU A 212 17.39 -27.30 -0.91
CA GLU A 212 16.15 -26.92 -0.23
C GLU A 212 15.39 -25.84 -1.01
N PRO A 213 14.88 -26.14 -2.23
CA PRO A 213 14.17 -25.14 -3.04
C PRO A 213 13.01 -24.50 -2.27
N GLY A 214 12.99 -23.17 -2.22
CA GLY A 214 11.97 -22.41 -1.49
C GLY A 214 12.31 -22.08 -0.03
N SER A 215 13.41 -22.59 0.54
CA SER A 215 13.89 -22.21 1.89
C SER A 215 14.69 -20.89 1.91
N VAL A 216 14.93 -20.31 0.73
CA VAL A 216 15.73 -19.10 0.53
C VAL A 216 14.84 -17.99 -0.02
N GLU A 217 14.91 -16.81 0.61
CA GLU A 217 14.22 -15.60 0.16
C GLU A 217 14.59 -15.24 -1.29
N PHE A 218 13.61 -14.82 -2.08
CA PHE A 218 13.78 -14.66 -3.53
C PHE A 218 14.82 -13.58 -3.91
N ASP A 219 14.97 -12.53 -3.09
CA ASP A 219 15.99 -11.50 -3.30
C ASP A 219 17.42 -12.07 -3.15
N LEU A 220 17.63 -13.01 -2.23
CA LEU A 220 18.90 -13.72 -2.09
C LEU A 220 19.16 -14.68 -3.25
N VAL A 221 18.13 -15.29 -3.84
CA VAL A 221 18.27 -16.10 -5.07
C VAL A 221 18.74 -15.22 -6.23
N CYS A 222 18.12 -14.05 -6.42
CA CYS A 222 18.53 -13.07 -7.44
C CYS A 222 19.98 -12.60 -7.20
N MET A 223 20.34 -12.33 -5.94
CA MET A 223 21.70 -11.93 -5.57
C MET A 223 22.72 -13.04 -5.86
N ALA A 224 22.40 -14.30 -5.56
CA ALA A 224 23.26 -15.43 -5.85
C ALA A 224 23.53 -15.55 -7.37
N TYR A 225 22.50 -15.36 -8.20
CA TYR A 225 22.67 -15.31 -9.65
C TYR A 225 23.49 -14.10 -10.11
N LEU A 226 23.22 -12.90 -9.60
CA LEU A 226 23.97 -11.68 -9.94
C LEU A 226 25.48 -11.84 -9.69
N LEU A 227 25.83 -12.46 -8.56
CA LEU A 227 27.22 -12.61 -8.12
C LEU A 227 27.91 -13.79 -8.78
N ALA A 228 27.31 -14.97 -8.78
CA ALA A 228 27.98 -16.21 -9.21
C ALA A 228 27.61 -16.67 -10.64
N LYS A 229 26.55 -16.12 -11.24
CA LYS A 229 25.92 -16.65 -12.46
C LYS A 229 25.64 -18.15 -12.36
N ASP A 230 25.25 -18.60 -11.16
CA ASP A 230 24.93 -20.00 -10.88
C ASP A 230 23.67 -20.43 -11.64
N HIS A 231 23.77 -21.59 -12.30
CA HIS A 231 22.71 -22.13 -13.13
C HIS A 231 21.41 -22.39 -12.35
N ASP A 232 21.49 -22.96 -11.15
CA ASP A 232 20.31 -23.39 -10.40
C ASP A 232 19.59 -22.20 -9.75
N ALA A 233 20.35 -21.19 -9.33
CA ALA A 233 19.79 -19.89 -8.97
C ALA A 233 19.07 -19.25 -10.17
N GLY A 234 19.68 -19.29 -11.36
CA GLY A 234 19.09 -18.79 -12.61
C GLY A 234 17.78 -19.48 -12.98
N GLU A 235 17.75 -20.82 -12.97
CA GLU A 235 16.54 -21.60 -13.22
C GLU A 235 15.43 -21.31 -12.20
N THR A 236 15.79 -21.13 -10.93
CA THR A 236 14.82 -20.76 -9.88
C THR A 236 14.20 -19.39 -10.15
N VAL A 237 15.03 -18.40 -10.51
CA VAL A 237 14.56 -17.05 -10.90
C VAL A 237 13.64 -17.14 -12.11
N LYS A 238 14.09 -17.82 -13.17
CA LYS A 238 13.36 -17.93 -14.43
C LYS A 238 11.99 -18.60 -14.23
N LYS A 239 11.96 -19.74 -13.53
CA LYS A 239 10.72 -20.46 -13.19
C LYS A 239 9.76 -19.57 -12.41
N LYS A 240 10.23 -18.93 -11.33
CA LYS A 240 9.36 -18.13 -10.45
C LYS A 240 8.76 -16.92 -11.17
N ILE A 241 9.54 -16.23 -12.00
CA ILE A 241 9.07 -15.08 -12.77
C ILE A 241 8.15 -15.52 -13.93
N GLY A 242 8.45 -16.64 -14.58
CA GLY A 242 7.56 -17.23 -15.59
C GLY A 242 6.19 -17.58 -15.00
N GLU A 243 6.16 -18.27 -13.86
CA GLU A 243 4.94 -18.55 -13.09
C GLU A 243 4.18 -17.25 -12.78
N LEU A 244 4.87 -16.26 -12.19
CA LEU A 244 4.28 -14.97 -11.85
C LEU A 244 3.67 -14.25 -13.06
N CYS A 245 4.35 -14.24 -14.20
CA CYS A 245 3.87 -13.60 -15.42
C CYS A 245 2.66 -14.32 -16.04
N SER A 246 2.58 -15.65 -15.87
CA SER A 246 1.45 -16.45 -16.36
C SER A 246 0.17 -16.31 -15.53
N LEU A 247 0.26 -15.84 -14.28
CA LEU A 247 -0.93 -15.60 -13.45
C LEU A 247 -1.85 -14.55 -14.08
N ALA A 248 -3.15 -14.84 -14.08
CA ALA A 248 -4.18 -13.90 -14.51
C ALA A 248 -4.22 -12.65 -13.62
N THR A 249 -4.18 -12.85 -12.29
CA THR A 249 -4.12 -11.82 -11.26
C THR A 249 -2.94 -12.02 -10.33
N TRP A 250 -2.38 -10.92 -9.82
CA TRP A 250 -1.28 -10.92 -8.84
C TRP A 250 -1.77 -10.83 -7.39
N SER A 251 -3.08 -10.76 -7.17
CA SER A 251 -3.69 -10.96 -5.86
C SER A 251 -4.35 -12.33 -5.78
N GLY A 252 -4.45 -12.87 -4.56
CA GLY A 252 -5.30 -14.03 -4.28
C GLY A 252 -6.79 -13.69 -4.31
N LYS A 253 -7.13 -12.40 -4.34
CA LYS A 253 -8.49 -11.85 -4.43
C LYS A 253 -8.56 -10.94 -5.66
N PRO A 254 -9.11 -11.39 -6.80
CA PRO A 254 -9.05 -10.64 -8.06
C PRO A 254 -9.91 -9.37 -8.05
N ASP A 255 -10.81 -9.22 -7.07
CA ASP A 255 -11.65 -8.03 -6.93
C ASP A 255 -10.80 -6.81 -6.51
N PRO A 256 -10.72 -5.73 -7.33
CA PRO A 256 -9.98 -4.51 -6.99
C PRO A 256 -10.76 -3.57 -6.06
N LEU A 257 -12.00 -3.90 -5.70
CA LEU A 257 -12.84 -3.09 -4.81
C LEU A 257 -12.64 -3.42 -3.34
N VAL A 258 -11.96 -4.53 -3.02
CA VAL A 258 -11.85 -5.04 -1.65
C VAL A 258 -10.45 -4.80 -1.07
N MET A 259 -10.35 -4.57 0.24
CA MET A 259 -9.07 -4.57 0.96
C MET A 259 -8.34 -5.92 0.86
N GLY A 260 -7.03 -5.89 0.62
CA GLY A 260 -6.26 -7.10 0.31
C GLY A 260 -6.58 -7.71 -1.06
N GLY A 261 -7.31 -6.97 -1.90
CA GLY A 261 -7.70 -7.33 -3.25
C GLY A 261 -6.57 -7.18 -4.28
N GLU A 262 -6.95 -7.01 -5.54
CA GLU A 262 -6.02 -6.68 -6.62
C GLU A 262 -5.56 -5.21 -6.58
N ASN A 263 -5.30 -4.67 -5.40
CA ASN A 263 -4.98 -3.26 -5.17
C ASN A 263 -4.00 -3.05 -4.00
N ASP A 264 -3.45 -4.14 -3.43
CA ASP A 264 -2.81 -4.10 -2.12
C ASP A 264 -1.39 -4.73 -2.08
N ARG A 265 -0.81 -4.90 -0.88
CA ARG A 265 0.54 -5.41 -0.56
C ARG A 265 0.94 -6.65 -1.35
N GLY A 266 0.00 -7.56 -1.64
CA GLY A 266 0.27 -8.77 -2.41
C GLY A 266 0.79 -8.49 -3.83
N ILE A 267 0.36 -7.38 -4.45
CA ILE A 267 0.87 -6.91 -5.74
C ILE A 267 2.23 -6.26 -5.56
N ALA A 268 2.38 -5.40 -4.55
CA ALA A 268 3.65 -4.74 -4.28
C ALA A 268 4.79 -5.74 -4.02
N GLN A 269 4.52 -6.84 -3.31
CA GLN A 269 5.50 -7.90 -3.11
C GLN A 269 5.94 -8.53 -4.45
N LYS A 270 5.00 -8.76 -5.38
CA LYS A 270 5.31 -9.31 -6.70
C LYS A 270 6.06 -8.32 -7.58
N LEU A 271 5.70 -7.04 -7.50
CA LEU A 271 6.44 -5.93 -8.11
C LEU A 271 7.88 -5.85 -7.59
N TYR A 272 8.07 -6.00 -6.28
CA TYR A 272 9.42 -6.07 -5.68
C TYR A 272 10.24 -7.22 -6.27
N MET A 273 9.67 -8.44 -6.32
CA MET A 273 10.35 -9.62 -6.84
C MET A 273 10.73 -9.47 -8.31
N ILE A 274 9.77 -9.08 -9.16
CA ILE A 274 10.03 -8.94 -10.61
C ILE A 274 10.95 -7.74 -10.91
N GLY A 275 10.89 -6.68 -10.08
CA GLY A 275 11.82 -5.55 -10.15
C GLY A 275 13.26 -5.97 -9.90
N LEU A 276 13.53 -6.78 -8.87
CA LEU A 276 14.87 -7.32 -8.63
C LEU A 276 15.31 -8.32 -9.71
N ALA A 277 14.41 -9.19 -10.18
CA ALA A 277 14.74 -10.11 -11.27
C ALA A 277 15.10 -9.36 -12.56
N TRP A 278 14.39 -8.26 -12.88
CA TRP A 278 14.73 -7.39 -13.99
C TRP A 278 16.09 -6.71 -13.81
N ASP A 279 16.28 -6.05 -12.66
CA ASP A 279 17.48 -5.25 -12.41
C ASP A 279 18.75 -6.12 -12.32
N TRP A 280 18.65 -7.33 -11.76
CA TRP A 280 19.83 -8.15 -11.45
C TRP A 280 20.01 -9.35 -12.37
N CYS A 281 18.94 -9.81 -13.03
CA CYS A 281 18.91 -11.09 -13.74
C CYS A 281 18.26 -10.99 -15.14
N SER A 282 18.14 -9.78 -15.73
CA SER A 282 17.48 -9.58 -17.03
C SER A 282 18.08 -10.42 -18.17
N ASP A 283 19.34 -10.83 -18.06
CA ASP A 283 20.03 -11.69 -19.02
C ASP A 283 19.51 -13.14 -19.08
N LEU A 284 18.70 -13.58 -18.10
CA LEU A 284 18.03 -14.89 -18.11
C LEU A 284 16.84 -14.99 -19.05
N PHE A 285 16.24 -13.84 -19.37
CA PHE A 285 14.95 -13.76 -20.03
C PHE A 285 15.14 -13.40 -21.50
N ASP A 286 14.48 -14.16 -22.38
CA ASP A 286 14.45 -13.82 -23.79
C ASP A 286 13.58 -12.58 -24.07
N ARG A 287 13.56 -12.12 -25.32
CA ARG A 287 12.81 -10.90 -25.69
C ARG A 287 11.31 -11.02 -25.45
N GLY A 288 10.73 -12.21 -25.62
CA GLY A 288 9.30 -12.45 -25.40
C GLY A 288 8.96 -12.43 -23.92
N GLU A 289 9.78 -13.10 -23.11
CA GLU A 289 9.68 -13.10 -21.65
C GLU A 289 9.83 -11.66 -21.09
N GLN A 290 10.83 -10.92 -21.56
CA GLN A 290 11.04 -9.52 -21.17
C GLN A 290 9.86 -8.62 -21.58
N ALA A 291 9.25 -8.83 -22.75
CA ALA A 291 8.08 -8.09 -23.19
C ALA A 291 6.88 -8.34 -22.25
N LEU A 292 6.62 -9.60 -21.92
CA LEU A 292 5.56 -9.98 -20.99
C LEU A 292 5.78 -9.42 -19.59
N MET A 293 7.02 -9.44 -19.09
CA MET A 293 7.36 -8.81 -17.80
C MET A 293 7.02 -7.33 -17.81
N LYS A 294 7.43 -6.58 -18.84
CA LYS A 294 7.15 -5.14 -18.96
C LYS A 294 5.66 -4.84 -19.02
N GLU A 295 4.89 -5.61 -19.79
CA GLU A 295 3.43 -5.46 -19.87
C GLU A 295 2.77 -5.65 -18.50
N LYS A 296 3.09 -6.75 -17.81
CA LYS A 296 2.54 -7.05 -16.49
C LYS A 296 2.94 -5.98 -15.47
N VAL A 297 4.21 -5.60 -15.44
CA VAL A 297 4.72 -4.57 -14.53
C VAL A 297 4.03 -3.24 -14.76
N GLY A 298 3.91 -2.78 -16.02
CA GLY A 298 3.20 -1.54 -16.35
C GLY A 298 1.76 -1.55 -15.86
N LYS A 299 1.02 -2.62 -16.13
CA LYS A 299 -0.37 -2.81 -15.64
C LYS A 299 -0.47 -2.67 -14.12
N TYR A 300 0.40 -3.33 -13.37
CA TYR A 300 0.32 -3.37 -11.91
C TYR A 300 0.88 -2.13 -11.22
N ILE A 301 1.89 -1.47 -11.80
CA ILE A 301 2.33 -0.14 -11.36
C ILE A 301 1.18 0.85 -11.52
N GLN A 302 0.53 0.89 -12.70
CA GLN A 302 -0.60 1.79 -12.93
C GLN A 302 -1.74 1.52 -11.93
N LYS A 303 -2.05 0.25 -11.68
CA LYS A 303 -3.12 -0.12 -10.74
C LYS A 303 -2.82 0.35 -9.31
N LEU A 304 -1.60 0.13 -8.80
CA LEU A 304 -1.23 0.60 -7.47
C LEU A 304 -1.11 2.12 -7.39
N TYR A 305 -0.66 2.77 -8.46
CA TYR A 305 -0.69 4.23 -8.55
C TYR A 305 -2.11 4.77 -8.48
N ASP A 306 -3.03 4.28 -9.33
CA ASP A 306 -4.43 4.71 -9.36
C ASP A 306 -5.10 4.50 -7.99
N PHE A 307 -4.86 3.33 -7.38
CA PHE A 307 -5.39 3.01 -6.06
C PHE A 307 -4.80 3.92 -4.97
N THR A 308 -3.50 4.21 -4.99
CA THR A 308 -2.85 5.08 -4.00
C THR A 308 -3.28 6.55 -4.17
N VAL A 309 -3.53 7.00 -5.40
CA VAL A 309 -4.13 8.32 -5.66
C VAL A 309 -5.55 8.37 -5.11
N LEU A 310 -6.37 7.35 -5.42
CA LEU A 310 -7.77 7.26 -5.02
C LEU A 310 -7.96 7.13 -3.51
N GLN A 311 -7.32 6.13 -2.89
CA GLN A 311 -7.44 5.82 -1.47
C GLN A 311 -6.55 6.71 -0.61
N ARG A 312 -6.82 8.02 -0.68
CA ARG A 312 -5.97 9.04 -0.09
C ARG A 312 -5.83 8.88 1.43
N ALA A 313 -6.94 8.79 2.17
CA ALA A 313 -6.88 8.60 3.63
C ALA A 313 -6.22 7.29 4.06
N TYR A 314 -6.38 6.22 3.29
CA TYR A 314 -5.92 4.89 3.67
C TYR A 314 -4.45 4.64 3.31
N MET A 315 -4.10 4.78 2.03
CA MET A 315 -2.77 4.45 1.49
C MET A 315 -2.08 5.62 0.80
N GLY A 316 -2.79 6.70 0.51
CA GLY A 316 -2.31 7.77 -0.33
C GLY A 316 -1.66 8.93 0.40
N CYS A 317 -1.68 8.96 1.74
CA CYS A 317 -1.08 10.02 2.55
C CYS A 317 0.27 9.59 3.13
N PRO A 318 1.22 10.53 3.33
CA PRO A 318 2.43 10.25 4.08
C PRO A 318 2.10 9.63 5.44
N THR A 319 2.72 8.50 5.76
CA THR A 319 2.40 7.74 6.96
C THR A 319 3.58 6.90 7.44
N PRO A 320 3.75 6.69 8.76
CA PRO A 320 4.65 5.68 9.30
C PRO A 320 4.07 4.26 9.27
N ASP A 321 2.83 4.06 8.80
CA ASP A 321 2.15 2.77 8.82
C ASP A 321 2.89 1.71 7.96
N PRO A 322 3.19 0.52 8.51
CA PRO A 322 3.87 -0.53 7.77
C PRO A 322 3.09 -0.97 6.54
N HIS A 323 1.75 -0.97 6.58
CA HIS A 323 0.91 -1.42 5.47
C HIS A 323 1.24 -0.65 4.19
N SER A 324 1.09 0.66 4.28
CA SER A 324 1.36 1.64 3.23
C SER A 324 2.82 1.62 2.79
N LEU A 325 3.77 1.68 3.74
CA LEU A 325 5.22 1.66 3.43
C LEU A 325 5.62 0.38 2.68
N GLY A 326 5.04 -0.77 3.04
CA GLY A 326 5.27 -2.04 2.35
C GLY A 326 4.77 -2.02 0.91
N THR A 327 3.55 -1.51 0.71
CA THR A 327 2.95 -1.37 -0.63
C THR A 327 3.74 -0.41 -1.52
N TRP A 328 4.12 0.75 -0.99
CA TRP A 328 4.90 1.73 -1.74
C TRP A 328 6.31 1.22 -2.05
N ASN A 329 6.97 0.53 -1.12
CA ASN A 329 8.34 0.07 -1.31
C ASN A 329 8.43 -0.89 -2.49
N GLY A 330 7.56 -1.90 -2.54
CA GLY A 330 7.60 -2.87 -3.65
C GLY A 330 7.31 -2.22 -5.00
N THR A 331 6.35 -1.28 -5.03
CA THR A 331 6.01 -0.51 -6.23
C THR A 331 7.16 0.37 -6.69
N ALA A 332 7.75 1.16 -5.79
CA ALA A 332 8.82 2.08 -6.12
C ALA A 332 10.11 1.35 -6.53
N ILE A 333 10.41 0.18 -5.94
CA ILE A 333 11.50 -0.69 -6.38
C ILE A 333 11.30 -1.14 -7.83
N ALA A 334 10.08 -1.59 -8.19
CA ALA A 334 9.77 -1.92 -9.57
C ALA A 334 9.88 -0.69 -10.49
N CYS A 335 9.42 0.49 -10.05
CA CYS A 335 9.53 1.71 -10.83
C CYS A 335 11.00 2.09 -11.10
N MET A 336 11.89 1.95 -10.12
CA MET A 336 13.33 2.17 -10.30
C MET A 336 13.94 1.13 -11.24
N ALA A 337 13.59 -0.14 -11.09
CA ALA A 337 14.10 -1.21 -11.96
C ALA A 337 13.68 -1.01 -13.42
N PHE A 338 12.41 -0.65 -13.68
CA PHE A 338 11.84 -0.52 -15.04
C PHE A 338 11.76 0.93 -15.54
N TYR A 339 12.53 1.85 -14.96
CA TYR A 339 12.43 3.28 -15.24
C TYR A 339 12.58 3.62 -16.73
N ASP A 340 13.53 3.02 -17.45
CA ASP A 340 13.74 3.37 -18.86
C ASP A 340 12.76 2.60 -19.78
N GLU A 341 12.16 1.53 -19.28
CA GLU A 341 11.44 0.53 -20.06
C GLU A 341 9.92 0.66 -20.03
N VAL A 342 9.37 1.23 -18.95
CA VAL A 342 7.93 1.28 -18.68
C VAL A 342 7.52 2.73 -18.38
N ALA A 343 6.54 3.26 -19.12
CA ALA A 343 6.13 4.66 -18.97
C ALA A 343 5.45 4.93 -17.61
N GLU A 344 4.66 3.97 -17.16
CA GLU A 344 3.98 3.94 -15.86
C GLU A 344 5.00 4.01 -14.71
N ALA A 345 6.14 3.32 -14.84
CA ALA A 345 7.22 3.37 -13.87
C ALA A 345 7.80 4.79 -13.73
N ARG A 346 8.08 5.48 -14.85
CA ARG A 346 8.57 6.86 -14.83
C ARG A 346 7.55 7.83 -14.26
N LYS A 347 6.28 7.66 -14.62
CA LYS A 347 5.20 8.51 -14.13
C LYS A 347 4.99 8.34 -12.62
N ALA A 348 4.95 7.10 -12.13
CA ALA A 348 4.59 6.82 -10.74
C ALA A 348 5.74 7.04 -9.75
N LEU A 349 7.01 6.89 -10.18
CA LEU A 349 8.15 6.98 -9.25
C LEU A 349 8.21 8.31 -8.48
N PRO A 350 8.04 9.50 -9.09
CA PRO A 350 8.10 10.76 -8.36
C PRO A 350 7.02 10.91 -7.28
N PHE A 351 5.84 10.32 -7.53
CA PHE A 351 4.74 10.32 -6.56
C PHE A 351 5.08 9.45 -5.35
N PHE A 352 5.51 8.20 -5.55
CA PHE A 352 5.92 7.33 -4.44
C PHE A 352 7.16 7.86 -3.71
N HIS A 353 8.11 8.47 -4.42
CA HIS A 353 9.26 9.13 -3.78
C HIS A 353 8.83 10.30 -2.89
N GLY A 354 7.85 11.08 -3.35
CA GLY A 354 7.18 12.11 -2.55
C GLY A 354 6.65 11.58 -1.23
N LEU A 355 5.83 10.52 -1.30
CA LEU A 355 5.22 9.87 -0.13
C LEU A 355 6.27 9.40 0.87
N PHE A 356 7.31 8.70 0.43
CA PHE A 356 8.39 8.26 1.32
C PHE A 356 9.12 9.43 1.98
N THR A 357 9.43 10.47 1.21
CA THR A 357 10.20 11.60 1.72
C THR A 357 9.40 12.45 2.70
N ASP A 358 8.10 12.64 2.45
CA ASP A 358 7.22 13.32 3.38
C ASP A 358 6.96 12.47 4.62
N SER A 359 6.88 11.15 4.45
CA SER A 359 6.72 10.22 5.56
C SER A 359 7.89 10.31 6.54
N LEU A 360 9.13 10.49 6.08
CA LEU A 360 10.31 10.68 6.95
C LEU A 360 10.12 11.74 8.04
N ARG A 361 9.34 12.80 7.75
CA ARG A 361 9.09 13.90 8.69
C ARG A 361 8.14 13.52 9.82
N LEU A 362 7.36 12.47 9.64
CA LEU A 362 6.42 11.94 10.63
C LEU A 362 7.09 11.00 11.64
N PHE A 363 8.38 10.68 11.43
CA PHE A 363 9.09 9.72 12.26
C PHE A 363 9.51 10.39 13.57
N PRO A 364 9.33 9.73 14.73
CA PRO A 364 9.84 10.22 16.00
C PRO A 364 11.37 10.42 15.93
N GLN A 365 11.86 11.55 16.42
CA GLN A 365 13.29 11.89 16.37
C GLN A 365 14.17 10.91 17.16
N ASP A 366 13.61 10.25 18.17
CA ASP A 366 14.29 9.25 18.99
C ASP A 366 14.28 7.84 18.36
N GLY A 367 13.69 7.69 17.17
CA GLY A 367 13.59 6.42 16.44
C GLY A 367 12.55 5.45 17.03
N LYS A 368 11.80 5.83 18.06
CA LYS A 368 10.82 4.96 18.72
C LYS A 368 9.43 5.18 18.16
N ASN A 369 9.00 4.31 17.25
CA ASN A 369 7.61 4.29 16.79
C ASN A 369 6.78 3.26 17.57
N ALA A 370 5.52 3.59 17.86
CA ALA A 370 4.54 2.68 18.45
C ALA A 370 4.34 1.40 17.61
N TRP A 371 4.51 1.49 16.30
CA TRP A 371 4.43 0.37 15.35
C TRP A 371 5.80 -0.34 15.19
N ALA A 372 6.37 -0.79 16.31
CA ALA A 372 7.78 -1.24 16.40
C ALA A 372 8.14 -2.51 15.59
N THR A 373 7.20 -3.19 14.93
CA THR A 373 7.42 -4.57 14.45
C THR A 373 7.89 -4.70 13.00
N LEU A 374 7.59 -3.77 12.09
CA LEU A 374 7.99 -3.86 10.66
C LEU A 374 8.46 -2.52 10.05
N PHE A 375 8.35 -1.45 10.83
CA PHE A 375 8.51 -0.04 10.46
C PHE A 375 9.87 0.39 9.88
N PRO A 376 11.04 -0.03 10.40
CA PRO A 376 12.31 0.43 9.85
C PRO A 376 12.62 -0.22 8.49
N LEU A 377 12.11 -1.42 8.21
CA LEU A 377 12.64 -2.23 7.12
C LEU A 377 12.27 -1.68 5.73
N HIS A 378 10.99 -1.42 5.47
CA HIS A 378 10.53 -0.97 4.15
C HIS A 378 11.08 0.41 3.80
N LEU A 379 11.09 1.33 4.77
CA LEU A 379 11.69 2.64 4.59
C LEU A 379 13.20 2.51 4.36
N ILE A 380 13.97 1.82 5.21
CA ILE A 380 15.43 1.69 5.05
C ILE A 380 15.78 1.03 3.71
N ARG A 381 15.02 0.01 3.31
CA ARG A 381 15.15 -0.63 2.00
C ARG A 381 14.93 0.40 0.89
N TYR A 382 13.79 1.08 0.90
CA TYR A 382 13.49 2.12 -0.08
C TYR A 382 14.59 3.19 -0.16
N LEU A 383 15.00 3.77 0.97
CA LEU A 383 16.04 4.81 0.99
C LEU A 383 17.37 4.28 0.45
N GLY A 384 17.71 3.03 0.75
CA GLY A 384 18.91 2.37 0.22
C GLY A 384 18.87 2.29 -1.30
N ALA A 385 17.76 1.80 -1.86
CA ALA A 385 17.57 1.75 -3.30
C ALA A 385 17.54 3.13 -3.94
N ALA A 386 16.80 4.09 -3.38
CA ALA A 386 16.69 5.45 -3.90
C ALA A 386 18.04 6.18 -3.92
N ASN A 387 18.90 5.95 -2.93
CA ASN A 387 20.26 6.51 -2.91
C ASN A 387 21.18 5.88 -3.96
N THR A 388 21.11 4.57 -4.20
CA THR A 388 21.88 3.94 -5.28
C THR A 388 21.37 4.42 -6.64
N PHE A 389 20.05 4.45 -6.81
CA PHE A 389 19.39 4.80 -8.06
C PHE A 389 19.58 6.28 -8.42
N GLY A 390 19.29 7.20 -7.49
CA GLY A 390 19.31 8.65 -7.72
C GLY A 390 20.51 9.40 -7.14
N GLY A 391 21.47 8.69 -6.53
CA GLY A 391 22.63 9.27 -5.87
C GLY A 391 22.33 9.84 -4.48
N GLN A 392 23.32 10.51 -3.88
CA GLN A 392 23.10 11.22 -2.62
C GLN A 392 22.19 12.43 -2.83
N ARG A 393 21.09 12.46 -2.08
CA ARG A 393 20.10 13.54 -2.13
C ARG A 393 20.03 14.28 -0.80
N PRO A 394 19.88 15.62 -0.78
CA PRO A 394 19.78 16.40 0.46
C PRO A 394 18.68 15.90 1.41
N GLU A 395 17.53 15.54 0.85
CA GLU A 395 16.38 15.01 1.57
C GLU A 395 16.65 13.65 2.27
N LEU A 396 17.61 12.86 1.75
CA LEU A 396 18.03 11.59 2.34
C LEU A 396 19.19 11.79 3.33
N GLY A 397 20.11 12.71 3.03
CA GLY A 397 21.30 12.98 3.84
C GLY A 397 21.02 13.63 5.20
N ALA A 398 19.87 14.29 5.35
CA ALA A 398 19.44 14.86 6.63
C ALA A 398 18.82 13.82 7.59
N SER A 399 18.56 12.59 7.13
CA SER A 399 17.90 11.56 7.92
C SER A 399 18.86 10.88 8.90
N SER A 400 18.50 10.84 10.18
CA SER A 400 19.24 10.11 11.22
C SER A 400 19.30 8.59 10.97
N PHE A 401 18.43 8.07 10.10
CA PHE A 401 18.36 6.66 9.72
C PHE A 401 19.40 6.25 8.66
N PHE A 402 20.13 7.19 8.05
CA PHE A 402 21.02 6.93 6.93
C PHE A 402 22.49 7.12 7.31
N ARG A 403 23.11 6.14 7.97
CA ARG A 403 24.56 6.06 8.17
C ARG A 403 25.15 4.94 7.28
N SER A 404 25.67 5.31 6.12
CA SER A 404 26.45 4.51 5.14
C SER A 404 25.78 3.30 4.43
N PRO A 405 26.01 3.11 3.12
CA PRO A 405 25.61 1.91 2.37
C PRO A 405 26.28 0.59 2.79
N TRP A 406 27.48 0.64 3.39
CA TRP A 406 28.30 -0.55 3.68
C TRP A 406 27.76 -1.41 4.83
N GLU A 407 27.10 -0.81 5.81
CA GLU A 407 26.50 -1.55 6.94
C GLU A 407 25.32 -2.43 6.49
N ARG A 408 24.70 -2.12 5.32
CA ARG A 408 23.53 -2.83 4.79
C ARG A 408 23.84 -4.15 4.11
N VAL A 409 24.91 -4.22 3.31
CA VAL A 409 25.33 -5.47 2.66
C VAL A 409 25.88 -6.45 3.69
N ALA A 410 26.60 -5.94 4.70
CA ALA A 410 27.09 -6.75 5.83
C ALA A 410 25.94 -7.36 6.66
N GLY A 411 24.86 -6.60 6.91
CA GLY A 411 23.69 -7.09 7.65
C GLY A 411 22.84 -8.13 6.90
N LEU A 412 22.78 -8.07 5.56
CA LEU A 412 22.11 -9.09 4.74
C LEU A 412 22.88 -10.41 4.74
N LEU A 413 24.22 -10.36 4.68
CA LEU A 413 25.07 -11.55 4.70
C LEU A 413 25.18 -12.19 6.09
N GLN A 414 25.22 -11.39 7.17
CA GLN A 414 25.18 -11.92 8.55
C GLN A 414 23.92 -12.74 8.85
N ARG A 415 22.79 -12.47 8.18
CA ARG A 415 21.55 -13.26 8.33
C ARG A 415 21.59 -14.58 7.58
N ALA A 416 22.38 -14.69 6.51
CA ALA A 416 22.59 -15.95 5.81
C ALA A 416 23.46 -16.94 6.63
N GLU A 417 24.23 -16.43 7.60
CA GLU A 417 25.13 -17.22 8.45
C GLU A 417 24.48 -17.73 9.75
N GLN A 418 23.23 -17.38 10.07
CA GLN A 418 22.55 -17.86 11.29
C GLN A 418 21.55 -19.00 10.98
N PRO A 419 21.88 -20.27 11.32
CA PRO A 419 20.91 -21.36 11.29
C PRO A 419 19.89 -21.12 12.42
N GLY A 420 18.61 -20.98 12.07
CA GLY A 420 17.55 -20.69 13.04
C GLY A 420 17.10 -19.23 13.09
N ALA A 421 17.67 -18.33 12.28
CA ALA A 421 17.04 -17.05 11.95
C ALA A 421 15.89 -17.20 10.93
N SER A 422 15.28 -18.39 10.87
CA SER A 422 13.94 -18.63 10.33
C SER A 422 12.82 -18.11 11.24
N ALA A 423 13.15 -17.13 12.12
CA ALA A 423 12.16 -16.26 12.73
C ALA A 423 11.50 -15.43 11.64
N GLY A 424 10.54 -16.09 11.01
CA GLY A 424 9.49 -15.58 10.18
C GLY A 424 9.66 -14.18 9.63
N ILE A 425 10.03 -14.11 8.35
CA ILE A 425 9.07 -13.51 7.41
C ILE A 425 7.95 -14.55 7.19
N ALA A 426 7.31 -14.96 8.29
CA ALA A 426 5.96 -15.48 8.25
C ALA A 426 5.16 -14.24 7.89
N TYR A 427 5.08 -13.99 6.58
CA TYR A 427 3.94 -13.30 6.02
C TYR A 427 2.73 -13.86 6.76
N ALA A 428 1.98 -13.02 7.47
CA ALA A 428 0.60 -13.31 7.79
C ALA A 428 -0.20 -13.27 6.47
N GLY A 429 0.17 -14.15 5.53
CA GLY A 429 -0.71 -14.77 4.57
C GLY A 429 -0.89 -16.19 5.08
N ALA A 430 -1.57 -16.33 6.22
CA ALA A 430 -2.16 -17.60 6.56
C ALA A 430 -3.03 -18.00 5.36
N SER A 431 -2.76 -19.19 4.86
CA SER A 431 -3.59 -19.94 3.93
C SER A 431 -5.08 -19.71 4.25
N LEU A 432 -5.78 -19.00 3.38
CA LEU A 432 -7.23 -19.13 3.22
C LEU A 432 -7.51 -20.15 2.10
N SER A 433 -6.78 -21.26 2.13
CA SER A 433 -7.18 -22.49 1.48
C SER A 433 -7.18 -23.60 2.53
N ASP A 434 -8.39 -24.06 2.79
CA ASP A 434 -8.81 -25.23 3.57
C ASP A 434 -8.78 -25.10 5.09
N GLY A 435 -9.94 -25.37 5.67
CA GLY A 435 -10.30 -25.07 7.05
C GLY A 435 -9.89 -26.12 8.09
N VAL A 436 -10.40 -25.85 9.30
CA VAL A 436 -10.29 -26.57 10.57
C VAL A 436 -9.05 -26.19 11.40
N PHE A 437 -9.21 -25.14 12.21
CA PHE A 437 -8.45 -24.95 13.43
C PHE A 437 -9.01 -25.88 14.51
N GLU A 438 -8.22 -26.86 14.96
CA GLU A 438 -8.45 -27.49 16.27
C GLU A 438 -7.73 -26.68 17.37
N PRO A 439 -8.40 -26.32 18.48
CA PRO A 439 -7.75 -25.62 19.57
C PRO A 439 -6.87 -26.58 20.39
N PHE A 440 -5.62 -26.19 20.62
CA PHE A 440 -4.79 -26.80 21.66
C PHE A 440 -5.39 -26.52 23.04
N PRO A 441 -5.43 -27.51 23.96
CA PRO A 441 -5.94 -27.30 25.31
C PRO A 441 -4.96 -26.46 26.15
N PRO A 442 -5.44 -25.63 27.08
CA PRO A 442 -4.57 -24.85 27.97
C PRO A 442 -3.86 -25.75 28.99
N ASP A 443 -2.58 -25.44 29.20
CA ASP A 443 -1.72 -26.06 30.20
C ASP A 443 -2.21 -25.70 31.63
N PRO A 444 -2.59 -26.69 32.47
CA PRO A 444 -3.17 -26.42 33.78
C PRO A 444 -2.04 -26.32 34.82
N GLY A 445 -1.38 -25.17 34.89
CA GLY A 445 -0.36 -25.00 35.94
C GLY A 445 0.35 -23.67 35.92
N HIS A 446 -0.34 -22.60 36.33
CA HIS A 446 0.18 -21.49 37.16
C HIS A 446 -0.77 -20.28 37.05
N PRO A 447 -1.52 -19.90 38.10
CA PRO A 447 -2.27 -18.65 38.08
C PRO A 447 -1.31 -17.49 38.30
N VAL A 448 -1.03 -16.71 37.26
CA VAL A 448 -0.39 -15.40 37.42
C VAL A 448 -1.48 -14.39 37.76
N HIS A 449 -1.53 -13.93 39.01
CA HIS A 449 -2.43 -12.87 39.43
C HIS A 449 -1.96 -11.53 38.86
N LEU A 450 -2.85 -10.87 38.11
CA LEU A 450 -2.66 -9.56 37.47
C LEU A 450 -2.50 -8.36 38.44
N SER A 451 -2.27 -8.60 39.74
CA SER A 451 -2.07 -7.56 40.76
C SER A 451 -0.61 -7.14 40.94
N ASP A 452 0.36 -7.89 40.41
CA ASP A 452 1.78 -7.73 40.79
C ASP A 452 2.58 -6.77 39.89
N LEU A 453 1.93 -6.05 38.97
CA LEU A 453 2.59 -5.12 38.04
C LEU A 453 2.40 -3.61 38.37
N CYS A 454 1.90 -3.26 39.55
CA CYS A 454 1.65 -1.86 39.93
C CYS A 454 2.45 -1.44 41.17
N GLY A 455 3.61 -0.80 40.95
CA GLY A 455 4.31 -0.03 41.98
C GLY A 455 3.55 1.26 42.37
N PRO A 456 3.73 1.79 43.59
CA PRO A 456 2.89 2.87 44.11
C PRO A 456 3.40 4.27 43.73
N GLY A 457 2.47 5.13 43.29
CA GLY A 457 2.50 6.56 43.61
C GLY A 457 2.68 7.54 42.44
N ALA A 458 1.56 8.09 41.95
CA ALA A 458 1.35 9.54 41.88
C ALA A 458 -0.13 9.82 41.56
N LYS A 459 -0.76 10.58 42.45
CA LYS A 459 -2.19 10.90 42.47
C LYS A 459 -2.54 12.01 41.48
N ASN A 460 -3.79 11.94 41.00
CA ASN A 460 -4.64 13.00 40.43
C ASN A 460 -4.46 13.36 38.93
N GLY A 461 -5.49 13.02 38.15
CA GLY A 461 -5.76 13.55 36.81
C GLY A 461 -6.45 12.51 35.93
N ARG A 462 -7.78 12.57 35.83
CA ARG A 462 -8.60 11.63 35.04
C ARG A 462 -8.10 11.53 33.59
N ARG A 463 -7.48 10.39 33.24
CA ARG A 463 -7.38 9.88 31.86
C ARG A 463 -7.90 8.45 31.88
N ARG A 464 -9.11 8.23 31.35
CA ARG A 464 -9.55 6.89 30.97
C ARG A 464 -8.73 6.49 29.74
N ARG A 465 -7.87 5.50 29.91
CA ARG A 465 -7.11 4.86 28.81
C ARG A 465 -8.04 3.87 28.12
N SER A 466 -8.24 4.07 26.83
CA SER A 466 -8.84 3.10 25.91
C SER A 466 -7.86 1.95 25.72
N TRP A 467 -8.35 0.72 25.85
CA TRP A 467 -7.63 -0.48 25.46
C TRP A 467 -8.00 -0.78 24.01
N PHE A 468 -7.00 -0.80 23.12
CA PHE A 468 -7.11 -1.38 21.78
C PHE A 468 -6.43 -2.74 21.84
N ILE A 469 -7.14 -3.78 21.40
CA ILE A 469 -6.60 -5.10 21.08
C ILE A 469 -6.42 -5.14 19.58
#